data_AF-A0A935ZCL7-F1
#
_entry.id   AF-A0A935ZCL7-F1
#
_cell.length_a   1.000
_cell.length_b   1.000
_cell.length_c   1.000
_cell.angle_alpha   90.00
_cell.angle_beta   90.00
_cell.angle_gamma   90.00
#
_symmetry.space_group_name_H-M   'P 1'
#
loop_
_entity.id
_entity.type
_entity.pdbx_description
1 polymer ?
#
loop_
_entity_poly.entity_id
_entity_poly.type
_entity_poly.pdbx_seq_one_letter_code
_entity_poly.pdbx_strand_id
1 'polypeptide(L)' 'MPPIEAHYENGVLRPSAPLALRPGERVAVVVMRHPDPSRWDMARLAADDDDDEALASAGLADWADALDREDRG' A
#
# COMPACT_ATOMS: atom_id res chain seq x y z
N MET A 1 -11.04 -26.09 7.02
CA MET A 1 -12.21 -25.22 6.76
C MET A 1 -11.67 -23.97 6.08
N PRO A 2 -12.20 -23.53 4.93
CA PRO A 2 -11.76 -22.30 4.30
C PRO A 2 -12.09 -21.09 5.21
N PRO A 3 -11.31 -20.00 5.14
CA PRO A 3 -11.68 -18.75 5.80
C PRO A 3 -13.03 -18.26 5.26
N ILE A 4 -13.79 -17.59 6.12
CA ILE A 4 -15.08 -16.99 5.77
C ILE A 4 -14.85 -15.50 5.53
N GLU A 5 -15.33 -15.00 4.40
CA GLU A 5 -15.23 -13.59 4.06
C GLU A 5 -16.07 -12.73 5.00
N ALA A 6 -15.61 -11.50 5.23
CA ALA A 6 -16.33 -10.54 6.05
C ALA A 6 -16.19 -9.13 5.49
N HIS A 7 -17.28 -8.36 5.55
CA HIS A 7 -17.29 -6.94 5.23
C HIS A 7 -16.92 -6.13 6.46
N TYR A 8 -15.98 -5.21 6.32
CA TYR A 8 -15.65 -4.26 7.38
C TYR A 8 -16.56 -3.04 7.28
N GLU A 9 -17.42 -2.84 8.28
CA GLU A 9 -18.35 -1.72 8.35
C GLU A 9 -18.28 -1.07 9.74
N ASN A 10 -17.90 0.21 9.79
CA ASN A 10 -17.90 1.02 11.02
C ASN A 10 -17.17 0.36 12.21
N GLY A 11 -16.02 -0.28 11.98
CA GLY A 11 -15.26 -0.95 13.05
C GLY A 11 -15.66 -2.40 13.31
N VAL A 12 -16.66 -2.94 12.60
CA VAL A 12 -17.17 -4.30 12.80
C VAL A 12 -16.92 -5.17 11.56
N LEU A 13 -16.37 -6.36 11.77
CA LEU A 13 -16.28 -7.40 10.74
C LEU A 13 -17.60 -8.17 10.69
N ARG A 14 -18.36 -8.00 9.60
CA ARG A 14 -19.62 -8.71 9.33
C ARG A 14 -19.36 -9.91 8.41
N PRO A 15 -19.47 -11.15 8.89
CA PRO A 15 -19.31 -12.33 8.05
C PRO A 15 -20.32 -12.34 6.88
N SER A 16 -19.90 -12.83 5.71
CA SER A 16 -20.78 -12.97 4.54
C SER A 16 -21.86 -14.05 4.72
N ALA A 17 -21.67 -14.95 5.70
CA ALA A 17 -22.65 -15.96 6.10
C ALA A 17 -22.73 -16.07 7.63
N PRO A 18 -23.88 -16.43 8.21
CA PRO A 18 -24.03 -16.61 9.65
C PRO A 18 -23.03 -17.61 10.23
N LEU A 19 -22.35 -17.22 11.31
CA LEU A 19 -21.42 -18.09 12.03
C LEU A 19 -22.10 -18.64 13.29
N ALA A 20 -21.99 -19.94 13.53
CA ALA A 20 -22.50 -20.59 14.73
C ALA A 20 -21.52 -20.43 15.92
N LEU A 21 -21.10 -19.19 16.19
CA LEU A 21 -20.19 -18.85 17.28
C LEU A 21 -20.94 -18.62 18.59
N ARG A 22 -20.32 -19.01 19.69
CA ARG A 22 -20.82 -18.71 21.05
C ARG A 22 -20.30 -17.34 21.51
N PRO A 23 -21.05 -16.63 22.39
CA PRO A 23 -20.54 -15.43 23.02
C PRO A 23 -19.19 -15.69 23.71
N GLY A 24 -18.17 -14.86 23.40
CA GLY A 24 -16.82 -14.99 23.95
C GLY A 24 -15.90 -15.98 23.22
N GLU A 25 -16.37 -16.66 22.17
CA GLU A 25 -15.54 -17.54 21.36
C GLU A 25 -14.45 -16.77 20.60
N ARG A 26 -13.22 -17.28 20.61
CA ARG A 26 -12.07 -16.63 19.97
C ARG A 26 -11.98 -17.06 18.52
N VAL A 27 -11.81 -16.09 17.62
CA VAL A 27 -11.61 -16.31 16.19
C VAL A 27 -10.27 -15.76 15.74
N ALA A 28 -9.69 -16.37 14.70
CA ALA A 28 -8.53 -15.82 14.02
C ALA A 28 -9.00 -14.85 12.91
N VAL A 29 -8.34 -13.70 12.78
CA VAL A 29 -8.60 -12.73 11.71
C VAL A 29 -7.45 -12.79 10.72
N VAL A 30 -7.77 -13.07 9.45
CA VAL A 30 -6.82 -13.04 8.35
C VAL A 30 -7.14 -11.84 7.48
N VAL A 31 -6.22 -10.87 7.41
CA VAL A 31 -6.35 -9.71 6.53
C VAL A 31 -5.71 -10.04 5.20
N MET A 32 -6.54 -10.22 4.18
CA MET A 32 -6.10 -10.44 2.80
C MET A 32 -6.03 -9.09 2.08
N ARG A 33 -4.82 -8.58 1.83
CA ARG A 33 -4.64 -7.46 0.91
C ARG A 33 -4.80 -7.99 -0.51
N HIS A 34 -5.85 -7.57 -1.19
CA HIS A 34 -6.02 -7.91 -2.60
C HIS A 34 -4.95 -7.16 -3.41
N PRO A 35 -4.30 -7.82 -4.38
CA PRO A 35 -3.43 -7.11 -5.30
C PRO A 35 -4.25 -6.02 -6.00
N ASP A 36 -3.70 -4.82 -6.03
CA ASP A 36 -4.33 -3.70 -6.72
C ASP A 36 -4.37 -4.02 -8.23
N PRO A 37 -5.57 -4.21 -8.83
CA PRO A 37 -5.67 -4.55 -10.25
C PRO A 37 -5.22 -3.40 -11.16
N SER A 38 -5.22 -2.17 -10.64
CA SER A 38 -4.77 -0.96 -11.32
C SER A 38 -3.33 -0.59 -10.98
N ARG A 39 -2.55 -1.52 -10.41
CA ARG A 39 -1.13 -1.31 -10.11
C ARG A 39 -0.34 -0.77 -11.31
N TRP A 40 -0.68 -1.22 -12.52
CA TRP A 40 -0.04 -0.81 -13.77
C TRP A 40 -0.84 0.20 -14.58
N ASP A 41 -1.79 0.89 -13.95
CA ASP A 41 -2.47 2.01 -14.58
C ASP A 41 -1.47 3.16 -14.78
N MET A 42 -1.01 3.33 -16.02
CA MET A 42 -0.02 4.35 -16.38
C MET A 42 -0.54 5.76 -16.15
N ALA A 43 -1.85 6.01 -16.23
CA ALA A 43 -2.40 7.33 -15.95
C ALA A 43 -2.32 7.64 -14.45
N ARG A 44 -2.54 6.64 -13.60
CA ARG A 44 -2.38 6.76 -12.16
C ARG A 44 -0.92 6.82 -11.71
N LEU A 45 -0.03 6.12 -12.41
CA LEU A 45 1.42 6.17 -12.17
C LEU A 45 2.06 7.47 -12.66
N ALA A 46 1.46 8.12 -13.65
CA ALA A 46 1.89 9.43 -14.14
C ALA A 46 1.29 10.60 -13.37
N ALA A 47 0.40 10.33 -12.41
CA ALA A 47 -0.03 11.35 -11.47
C ALA A 47 1.10 11.53 -10.45
N ASP A 48 1.95 12.53 -10.71
CA ASP A 48 3.01 12.94 -9.77
C ASP A 48 2.40 13.31 -8.42
N ASP A 49 3.04 12.87 -7.35
CA ASP A 49 2.85 13.39 -6.00
C ASP A 49 3.93 14.45 -5.75
N ASP A 50 3.61 15.51 -5.00
CA ASP A 50 4.54 16.63 -4.74
C ASP A 50 5.85 16.13 -4.07
N ASP A 51 5.75 14.99 -3.36
CA ASP A 51 6.88 14.31 -2.73
C ASP A 51 7.84 13.65 -3.74
N ASP A 52 7.33 13.15 -4.87
CA ASP A 52 8.16 12.50 -5.91
C ASP A 52 9.01 13.53 -6.66
N GLU A 53 8.47 14.72 -6.93
CA GLU A 53 9.22 15.84 -7.51
C GLU A 53 10.35 16.31 -6.58
N ALA A 54 10.05 16.42 -5.28
CA ALA A 54 11.03 16.82 -4.27
C ALA A 54 12.17 15.81 -4.16
N LEU A 55 11.86 14.51 -4.16
CA LEU A 55 12.85 13.43 -4.11
C LEU A 55 13.72 13.39 -5.37
N ALA A 56 13.11 13.53 -6.55
CA ALA A 56 13.85 13.57 -7.82
C ALA A 56 14.80 14.78 -7.86
N SER A 57 14.33 15.95 -7.43
CA SER A 57 15.13 17.18 -7.40
C SER A 57 16.32 17.08 -6.44
N ALA A 58 16.12 16.53 -5.24
CA ALA A 58 17.20 16.29 -4.29
C ALA A 58 18.25 15.32 -4.86
N GLY A 59 17.80 14.22 -5.47
CA GLY A 59 18.69 13.27 -6.13
C GLY A 59 19.51 13.91 -7.27
N LEU A 60 18.89 14.72 -8.12
CA LEU A 60 19.59 15.41 -9.20
C LEU A 60 20.67 16.37 -8.68
N ALA A 61 20.41 17.08 -7.57
CA ALA A 61 21.39 17.95 -6.94
C ALA A 61 22.60 17.17 -6.42
N ASP A 62 22.36 16.06 -5.72
CA ASP A 62 23.44 15.19 -5.20
C ASP A 62 24.32 14.63 -6.33
N TRP A 63 23.71 14.29 -7.46
CA TRP A 63 24.43 13.80 -8.64
C TRP A 63 25.26 14.90 -9.32
N ALA A 64 24.71 16.11 -9.44
CA ALA A 64 25.45 17.26 -9.95
C ALA A 64 26.69 17.54 -9.10
N ASP A 65 26.54 17.54 -7.77
CA ASP A 65 27.65 17.73 -6.83
C ASP A 65 28.71 16.62 -6.93
N ALA A 66 28.30 15.38 -7.21
CA ALA A 66 29.22 14.27 -7.41
C ALA A 66 30.04 14.43 -8.69
N LEU A 67 29.41 14.81 -9.80
CA LEU A 67 30.07 15.07 -11.08
C LEU A 67 31.05 16.25 -10.98
N ASP A 68 30.63 17.35 -10.35
CA ASP A 68 31.47 18.52 -10.10
C ASP A 68 32.74 18.20 -9.30
N ARG A 69 32.67 17.20 -8.41
CA ARG A 69 33.81 16.72 -7.62
C ARG A 69 34.76 15.87 -8.46
N GLU A 70 34.21 15.04 -9.34
CA GLU A 70 35.00 14.19 -10.26
C GLU A 70 35.75 15.04 -11.29
N ASP A 71 35.12 16.07 -11.84
CA ASP A 71 35.76 16.98 -12.81
C ASP A 71 36.88 17.84 -12.22
N ARG A 72 36.90 18.03 -10.89
CA ARG A 72 37.90 18.83 -10.17
C ARG A 72 39.02 18.00 -9.52
N GLY A 73 38.93 16.67 -9.58
CA GLY A 73 39.92 15.73 -9.05
C GLY A 73 40.97 15.32 -10.09
#